data_AF-A0A420ERM9-F1
#
_entry.id   AF-A0A420ERM9-F1
#
_cell.length_a   1.000
_cell.length_b   1.000
_cell.length_c   1.000
_cell.angle_alpha   90.00
_cell.angle_beta   90.00
_cell.angle_gamma   90.00
#
_symmetry.space_group_name_H-M   'P 1'
#
loop_
_entity.id
_entity.type
_entity.pdbx_description
1 polymer ?
#
loop_
_entity_poly.entity_id
_entity_poly.type
_entity_poly.pdbx_seq_one_letter_code
_entity_poly.pdbx_strand_id
1 'polypeptide(L)'
;MMSADERLAHWSPRDLIKHIATLSQGFADAAGIGGMETAGRIISYLAEHPEDIEPFLNGGVMELPDNWYAKGCLTWHAMDGRIVSPEEYRRAKVIKELEKGK
;
A
#
# COMPACT_ATOMS: atom_id res chain seq x y z
N MET A 1 -16.14 23.34 5.04
CA MET A 1 -15.62 22.01 4.67
C MET A 1 -14.50 21.70 5.65
N MET A 2 -14.50 20.55 6.30
CA MET A 2 -13.46 20.20 7.28
C MET A 2 -12.14 19.88 6.57
N SER A 3 -11.00 20.23 7.16
CA SER A 3 -9.68 19.92 6.63
C SER A 3 -9.34 18.42 6.78
N ALA A 4 -8.27 17.95 6.12
CA ALA A 4 -7.77 16.60 6.32
C ALA A 4 -7.34 16.38 7.78
N ASP A 5 -6.63 17.34 8.38
CA ASP A 5 -6.19 17.26 9.78
C ASP A 5 -7.37 17.19 10.76
N GLU A 6 -8.43 17.95 10.52
CA GLU A 6 -9.66 17.88 11.34
C GLU A 6 -10.36 16.53 11.21
N ARG A 7 -10.38 15.93 10.02
CA ARG A 7 -10.90 14.59 9.80
C ARG A 7 -10.02 13.52 10.42
N LEU A 8 -8.71 13.72 10.50
CA LEU A 8 -7.75 12.78 11.09
C LEU A 8 -7.61 12.92 12.60
N ALA A 9 -8.07 14.02 13.20
CA ALA A 9 -7.86 14.35 14.62
C ALA A 9 -8.37 13.28 15.61
N HIS A 10 -9.29 12.40 15.18
CA HIS A 10 -9.81 11.31 16.01
C HIS A 10 -8.99 10.02 15.93
N TRP A 11 -8.06 9.90 14.97
CA TRP A 11 -7.20 8.74 14.81
C TRP A 11 -5.94 8.88 15.66
N SER A 12 -5.78 8.00 16.64
CA SER A 12 -4.50 7.87 17.33
C SER A 12 -3.54 6.97 16.52
N PRO A 13 -2.22 7.12 16.69
CA PRO A 13 -1.25 6.16 16.12
C PRO A 13 -1.55 4.71 16.50
N ARG A 14 -2.08 4.48 17.71
CA ARG A 14 -2.50 3.15 18.18
C ARG A 14 -3.65 2.60 17.34
N ASP A 15 -4.64 3.43 17.03
CA ASP A 15 -5.82 3.02 16.26
C ASP A 15 -5.46 2.78 14.80
N LEU A 16 -4.57 3.60 14.23
CA LEU A 16 -4.02 3.38 12.90
C LEU A 16 -3.30 2.01 12.81
N ILE A 17 -2.42 1.70 13.77
CA ILE A 17 -1.71 0.41 13.79
C ILE A 17 -2.69 -0.77 13.88
N LYS A 18 -3.70 -0.67 14.75
CA LYS A 18 -4.75 -1.69 14.86
C LYS A 18 -5.53 -1.85 13.56
N HIS A 19 -5.91 -0.73 12.95
CA HIS A 19 -6.66 -0.72 11.70
C HIS A 19 -5.89 -1.40 10.56
N ILE A 20 -4.61 -1.04 10.39
CA ILE A 20 -3.72 -1.69 9.43
C ILE A 20 -3.63 -3.20 9.70
N ALA A 21 -3.42 -3.63 10.95
CA ALA A 21 -3.32 -5.04 11.30
C ALA A 21 -4.61 -5.82 10.99
N THR A 22 -5.78 -5.27 11.34
CA THR A 22 -7.08 -5.87 11.07
C THR A 22 -7.36 -5.99 9.57
N LEU A 23 -7.13 -4.92 8.80
CA LEU A 23 -7.30 -4.95 7.35
C LEU A 23 -6.33 -5.94 6.70
N SER A 24 -5.08 -5.96 7.16
CA SER A 24 -4.06 -6.84 6.61
C SER A 24 -4.39 -8.30 6.82
N GLN A 25 -4.95 -8.67 7.98
CA GLN A 25 -5.44 -10.03 8.22
C GLN A 25 -6.57 -10.40 7.26
N GLY A 26 -7.61 -9.56 7.15
CA GLY A 26 -8.76 -9.86 6.31
C GLY A 26 -8.45 -9.89 4.81
N PHE A 27 -7.60 -8.99 4.34
CA PHE A 27 -7.23 -8.91 2.92
C PHE A 27 -6.24 -10.01 2.53
N ALA A 28 -5.30 -10.36 3.40
CA ALA A 28 -4.38 -11.48 3.23
C ALA A 28 -5.13 -12.79 3.00
N ASP A 29 -6.13 -13.07 3.85
CA ASP A 29 -6.93 -14.29 3.77
C ASP A 29 -7.68 -14.39 2.43
N ALA A 30 -8.19 -13.26 1.90
CA ALA A 30 -8.89 -13.22 0.62
C ALA A 30 -7.94 -13.30 -0.61
N ALA A 31 -6.75 -12.72 -0.51
CA ALA A 31 -5.80 -12.60 -1.61
C ALA A 31 -4.78 -13.74 -1.69
N GLY A 32 -4.73 -14.63 -0.68
CA GLY A 32 -3.69 -15.67 -0.58
C GLY A 32 -2.28 -15.11 -0.36
N ILE A 33 -2.18 -13.92 0.25
CA ILE A 33 -0.92 -13.23 0.57
C ILE A 33 -0.75 -13.25 2.09
N GLY A 34 0.48 -13.18 2.61
CA GLY A 34 0.70 -13.07 4.05
C GLY A 34 0.17 -11.74 4.63
N GLY A 35 -0.42 -11.77 5.82
CA GLY A 35 -0.86 -10.57 6.56
C GLY A 35 0.27 -9.58 6.82
N MET A 36 1.47 -10.07 7.15
CA MET A 36 2.65 -9.22 7.35
C MET A 36 3.08 -8.50 6.07
N GLU A 37 3.05 -9.20 4.93
CA GLU A 37 3.38 -8.63 3.63
C GLU A 37 2.36 -7.55 3.24
N THR A 38 1.07 -7.80 3.50
CA THR A 38 0.01 -6.81 3.26
C THR A 38 0.17 -5.57 4.13
N ALA A 39 0.47 -5.74 5.43
CA ALA A 39 0.71 -4.63 6.34
C ALA A 39 1.93 -3.79 5.92
N GLY A 40 3.02 -4.47 5.55
CA GLY A 40 4.23 -3.82 5.03
C GLY A 40 3.95 -3.00 3.78
N ARG A 41 3.16 -3.54 2.84
CA ARG A 41 2.75 -2.82 1.63
C ARG A 41 1.93 -1.57 1.96
N ILE A 42 0.97 -1.65 2.90
CA ILE A 42 0.13 -0.50 3.27
C ILE A 42 1.01 0.62 3.85
N ILE A 43 1.86 0.28 4.83
CA ILE A 43 2.79 1.24 5.43
C ILE A 43 3.70 1.84 4.36
N SER A 44 4.24 0.99 3.49
CA SER A 44 5.12 1.41 2.41
C SER A 44 4.46 2.39 1.45
N TYR A 45 3.19 2.16 1.11
CA TYR A 45 2.43 3.02 0.23
C TYR A 45 2.12 4.36 0.90
N LEU A 46 1.52 4.34 2.10
CA LEU A 46 1.11 5.57 2.80
C LEU A 46 2.29 6.46 3.20
N ALA A 47 3.48 5.90 3.40
CA ALA A 47 4.69 6.67 3.64
C ALA A 47 5.15 7.44 2.38
N GLU A 48 4.92 6.89 1.19
CA GLU A 48 5.25 7.54 -0.09
C GLU A 48 4.13 8.49 -0.55
N HIS A 49 2.88 8.19 -0.23
CA HIS A 49 1.67 8.94 -0.62
C HIS A 49 0.87 9.38 0.62
N PRO A 50 1.38 10.32 1.43
CA PRO A 50 0.73 10.75 2.67
C PRO A 50 -0.67 11.38 2.45
N GLU A 51 -0.95 11.91 1.26
CA GLU A 51 -2.26 12.42 0.86
C GLU A 51 -3.38 11.38 0.91
N ASP A 52 -3.04 10.09 0.78
CA ASP A 52 -4.00 8.98 0.76
C ASP A 52 -4.27 8.39 2.15
N ILE A 53 -3.65 8.91 3.21
CA ILE A 53 -3.87 8.47 4.59
C ILE A 53 -5.33 8.65 5.00
N GLU A 54 -5.91 9.81 4.69
CA GLU A 54 -7.30 10.09 5.06
C GLU A 54 -8.32 9.25 4.27
N PRO A 55 -8.20 9.12 2.93
CA PRO A 55 -9.01 8.16 2.17
C PRO A 55 -8.89 6.72 2.69
N PHE A 56 -7.67 6.26 2.96
CA PHE A 56 -7.42 4.92 3.49
C PHE A 56 -8.10 4.70 4.85
N LEU A 57 -7.99 5.65 5.77
CA LEU A 57 -8.55 5.50 7.11
C LEU A 57 -10.09 5.46 7.12
N ASN A 58 -10.74 6.11 6.15
CA ASN A 58 -12.21 6.19 6.08
C ASN A 58 -12.85 5.15 5.16
N GLY A 59 -12.19 4.73 4.08
CA GLY A 59 -12.73 3.75 3.12
C GLY A 59 -11.87 2.51 2.90
N GLY A 60 -10.73 2.40 3.58
CA GLY A 60 -9.85 1.24 3.51
C GLY A 60 -9.03 1.17 2.21
N VAL A 61 -8.52 -0.03 1.92
CA VAL A 61 -7.67 -0.28 0.75
C VAL A 61 -8.36 -0.08 -0.60
N MET A 62 -9.70 -0.02 -0.62
CA MET A 62 -10.49 0.17 -1.83
C MET A 62 -10.50 1.62 -2.34
N GLU A 63 -10.19 2.57 -1.46
CA GLU A 63 -9.99 3.99 -1.83
C GLU A 63 -8.59 4.25 -2.40
N LEU A 64 -7.68 3.27 -2.31
CA LEU A 64 -6.34 3.39 -2.86
C LEU A 64 -6.34 3.11 -4.38
N PRO A 65 -5.45 3.74 -5.14
CA PRO A 65 -5.39 3.52 -6.58
C PRO A 65 -4.99 2.09 -6.93
N ASP A 66 -5.37 1.66 -8.13
CA ASP A 66 -4.95 0.36 -8.66
C ASP A 66 -3.42 0.20 -8.60
N ASN A 67 -2.99 -1.01 -8.25
CA ASN A 67 -1.59 -1.38 -8.07
C ASN A 67 -0.85 -0.55 -7.00
N TRP A 68 -1.55 0.00 -6.00
CA TRP A 68 -0.93 0.73 -4.87
C TRP A 68 0.23 -0.06 -4.23
N TYR A 69 0.14 -1.39 -4.16
CA TYR A 69 1.17 -2.27 -3.61
C TYR A 69 2.56 -2.16 -4.29
N ALA A 70 2.64 -1.61 -5.50
CA ALA A 70 3.89 -1.40 -6.24
C ALA A 70 4.40 0.06 -6.19
N LYS A 71 3.64 0.94 -5.54
CA LYS A 71 3.88 2.39 -5.51
C LYS A 71 4.48 2.88 -4.18
N GLY A 72 4.79 1.99 -3.25
CA GLY A 72 5.45 2.34 -2.00
C GLY A 72 6.96 2.55 -2.13
N CYS A 73 7.61 2.67 -0.97
CA CYS A 73 9.04 2.91 -0.77
C CYS A 73 9.86 1.75 -0.16
N LEU A 74 9.22 0.67 0.29
CA LEU A 74 9.87 -0.46 0.97
C LEU A 74 10.07 -1.63 0.01
N THR A 75 11.18 -2.35 0.17
CA THR A 75 11.44 -3.57 -0.58
C THR A 75 10.52 -4.72 -0.10
N TRP A 76 10.27 -5.68 -0.98
CA TRP A 76 9.53 -6.90 -0.65
C TRP A 76 10.19 -8.15 -1.22
N HIS A 77 9.80 -9.30 -0.70
CA HIS A 77 10.18 -10.60 -1.25
C HIS A 77 9.23 -10.99 -2.38
N ALA A 78 9.76 -11.13 -3.59
CA ALA A 78 9.02 -11.72 -4.69
C ALA A 78 8.84 -13.24 -4.49
N MET A 79 7.88 -13.83 -5.20
CA MET A 79 7.59 -15.27 -5.13
C MET A 79 8.79 -16.15 -5.51
N ASP A 80 9.74 -15.62 -6.28
CA ASP A 80 10.98 -16.31 -6.66
C ASP A 80 12.12 -16.16 -5.63
N GLY A 81 11.82 -15.58 -4.46
CA GLY A 81 12.76 -15.40 -3.36
C GLY A 81 13.66 -14.17 -3.47
N ARG A 82 13.58 -13.40 -4.57
CA ARG A 82 14.37 -12.16 -4.72
C ARG A 82 13.80 -11.03 -3.87
N ILE A 83 14.69 -10.15 -3.43
CA ILE A 83 14.31 -8.83 -2.91
C ILE A 83 14.08 -7.90 -4.09
N VAL A 84 12.93 -7.24 -4.11
CA VAL A 84 12.56 -6.30 -5.16
C VAL A 84 12.36 -4.92 -4.55
N SER A 85 12.96 -3.90 -5.15
CA SER A 85 12.63 -2.51 -4.83
C SER A 85 11.45 -2.00 -5.67
N PRO A 86 10.57 -1.15 -5.10
CA PRO A 86 9.47 -0.54 -5.84
C PRO A 86 9.93 0.22 -7.08
N GLU A 87 11.07 0.92 -7.00
CA GLU A 87 11.62 1.66 -8.13
C GLU A 87 12.04 0.74 -9.29
N GLU A 88 12.76 -0.34 -9.02
CA GLU A 88 13.15 -1.33 -10.04
C GLU A 88 11.93 -1.99 -10.66
N TYR A 89 10.92 -2.33 -9.86
CA TYR A 89 9.69 -2.90 -10.37
C TYR A 89 8.96 -1.96 -11.32
N ARG A 90 8.84 -0.67 -10.96
CA ARG A 90 8.22 0.35 -11.83
C ARG A 90 9.01 0.54 -13.12
N ARG A 91 10.34 0.64 -13.05
CA ARG A 91 11.22 0.76 -14.23
C ARG A 91 11.08 -0.45 -15.17
N ALA A 92 11.13 -1.66 -14.62
CA ALA A 92 10.97 -2.90 -15.40
C ALA A 92 9.60 -2.97 -16.09
N LYS A 93 8.53 -2.50 -15.42
CA LYS A 93 7.19 -2.44 -16.02
C LYS A 93 7.14 -1.49 -17.21
N VAL A 94 7.75 -0.31 -17.12
CA VAL A 94 7.81 0.66 -18.24
C VAL A 94 8.57 0.08 -19.43
N ILE A 95 9.76 -0.49 -19.20
CA ILE A 95 10.56 -1.12 -20.27
C ILE A 95 9.74 -2.19 -20.99
N LYS A 96 9.07 -3.06 -20.23
CA LYS A 96 8.26 -4.14 -20.79
C LYS A 96 7.06 -3.64 -21.62
N GLU A 97 6.45 -2.51 -21.26
CA GLU A 97 5.37 -1.92 -22.06
C GLU A 97 5.89 -1.28 -23.36
N LEU A 98 7.05 -0.62 -23.32
CA LEU A 98 7.71 -0.09 -24.51
C LEU A 98 8.13 -1.20 -25.48
N GLU A 99 8.64 -2.33 -24.98
CA GLU A 99 8.98 -3.51 -25.78
C GLU A 99 7.76 -4.14 -26.48
N LYS A 100 6.56 -3.99 -25.91
CA LYS A 100 5.31 -4.49 -26.48
C LYS A 100 4.71 -3.57 -27.55
N GLY A 101 5.36 -2.45 -27.89
CA GLY A 101 4.91 -1.56 -28.96
C GLY A 101 3.65 -0.77 -28.62
N LYS A 102 3.50 -0.32 -27.37
CA LYS A 102 2.55 0.73 -27.00
C LYS A 102 3.28 2.04 -26.70
#